data_AF-A0A2S1WBK8-F1
#
_entry.id   AF-A0A2S1WBK8-F1
#
_cell.length_a   1.000
_cell.length_b   1.000
_cell.length_c   1.000
_cell.angle_alpha   90.00
_cell.angle_beta   90.00
_cell.angle_gamma   90.00
#
_symmetry.space_group_name_H-M   'P 1'
#
loop_
_entity.id
_entity.type
_entity.pdbx_description
1 polymer ?
#
loop_
_entity_poly.entity_id
_entity_poly.type
_entity_poly.pdbx_seq_one_letter_code
_entity_poly.pdbx_strand_id
1 'polypeptide(L)'
;MFINTTFNISLIIKLIFLITFILITIYLLSLENEINIRSNSKPLLLCSSRFTKSIRDGIVTYGPAIIAYQSLIDRWSSTETKSNPNTTSKENESQPIETSKENDHGLVIKNLKATIQIQKEEINIHKAQIRKLEIGKATIQTEAHEKYDKLISTAQNNVNSKEKVTISLEKLRYSLELKILELAKEENLIKLEALEASNTPKECEQAMKNYFNETKPSESSVIDFDLQSFLNSLSTEELLAFAGILLNSLVLSHTISIILTLYGDYLINKFNLEDRYPRLAKLINLRRTLQAYYLKISLIWIFLAVIPQLIVYIMVLEPRLVEIFNIFM
;
A
#
# COMPACT_ATOMS: atom_id res chain seq x y z
N MET A 1 -13.19 26.29 34.86
CA MET A 1 -11.90 25.56 34.98
C MET A 1 -11.87 24.23 34.20
N PHE A 2 -12.96 23.80 33.53
CA PHE A 2 -13.02 22.53 32.78
C PHE A 2 -12.45 22.54 31.35
N ILE A 3 -12.16 23.72 30.77
CA ILE A 3 -11.70 23.84 29.38
C ILE A 3 -10.27 23.28 29.16
N ASN A 4 -9.45 23.22 30.21
CA ASN A 4 -8.09 22.66 30.10
C ASN A 4 -8.05 21.13 30.13
N THR A 5 -9.10 20.44 30.62
CA THR A 5 -9.10 18.98 30.74
C THR A 5 -9.45 18.28 29.43
N THR A 6 -10.37 18.85 28.64
CA THR A 6 -10.76 18.31 27.32
C THR A 6 -9.62 18.41 26.30
N PHE A 7 -8.80 19.46 26.36
CA PHE A 7 -7.63 19.61 25.48
C PHE A 7 -6.59 18.50 25.69
N ASN A 8 -6.42 18.05 26.94
CA ASN A 8 -5.48 16.97 27.27
C ASN A 8 -5.96 15.60 26.76
N ILE A 9 -7.26 15.32 26.81
CA ILE A 9 -7.82 14.03 26.34
C ILE A 9 -7.67 13.89 24.82
N SER A 10 -7.98 14.94 24.06
CA SER A 10 -7.78 14.96 22.60
C SER A 10 -6.31 14.73 22.22
N LEU A 11 -5.38 15.35 22.94
CA LEU A 11 -3.95 15.18 22.72
C LEU A 11 -3.45 13.76 23.05
N ILE A 12 -3.98 13.15 24.13
CA ILE A 12 -3.68 11.77 24.51
C ILE A 12 -4.18 10.78 23.45
N ILE A 13 -5.40 10.97 22.93
CA ILE A 13 -5.95 10.10 21.86
C ILE A 13 -5.10 10.19 20.59
N LYS A 14 -4.72 11.41 20.18
CA LYS A 14 -3.82 11.62 19.03
C LYS A 14 -2.45 10.96 19.24
N LEU A 15 -1.90 11.03 20.46
CA LEU A 15 -0.63 10.40 20.82
C LEU A 15 -0.71 8.87 20.78
N ILE A 16 -1.78 8.28 21.32
CA ILE A 16 -2.01 6.83 21.27
C ILE A 16 -2.12 6.36 19.81
N PHE A 17 -2.83 7.11 18.97
CA PHE A 17 -2.95 6.80 17.55
C PHE A 17 -1.61 6.84 16.83
N LEU A 18 -0.81 7.87 17.07
CA LEU A 18 0.54 8.00 16.51
C LEU A 18 1.44 6.84 16.95
N ILE A 19 1.43 6.47 18.23
CA ILE A 19 2.20 5.33 18.75
C ILE A 19 1.76 4.03 18.08
N THR A 20 0.45 3.81 17.95
CA THR A 20 -0.09 2.59 17.33
C THR A 20 0.28 2.51 15.85
N PHE A 21 0.22 3.64 15.13
CA PHE A 21 0.66 3.74 13.74
C PHE A 21 2.15 3.47 13.58
N ILE A 22 3.00 4.00 14.47
CA ILE A 22 4.44 3.74 14.48
C ILE A 22 4.70 2.26 14.74
N LEU A 23 4.01 1.63 15.70
CA LEU A 23 4.16 0.21 16.00
C LEU A 23 3.74 -0.68 14.82
N ILE A 24 2.64 -0.35 14.15
CA ILE A 24 2.21 -1.04 12.92
C ILE A 24 3.28 -0.88 11.83
N THR A 25 3.82 0.32 11.67
CA THR A 25 4.85 0.61 10.66
C THR A 25 6.15 -0.15 10.94
N ILE A 26 6.62 -0.17 12.19
CA ILE A 26 7.80 -0.94 12.62
C ILE A 26 7.57 -2.43 12.41
N TYR A 27 6.38 -2.93 12.76
CA TYR A 27 6.01 -4.32 12.55
C TYR A 27 6.01 -4.70 11.07
N LEU A 28 5.45 -3.85 10.20
CA LEU A 28 5.49 -4.03 8.75
C LEU A 28 6.92 -4.02 8.20
N LEU A 29 7.77 -3.10 8.67
CA LEU A 29 9.19 -3.02 8.28
C LEU A 29 9.98 -4.26 8.72
N SER A 30 9.72 -4.75 9.93
CA SER A 30 10.33 -5.97 10.46
C SER A 30 9.97 -7.20 9.62
N LEU A 31 8.72 -7.23 9.14
CA LEU A 31 8.20 -8.26 8.24
C LEU A 31 8.90 -8.27 6.87
N GLU A 32 9.15 -7.10 6.30
CA GLU A 32 9.89 -6.97 5.03
C GLU A 32 11.33 -7.46 5.15
N ASN A 33 11.97 -7.21 6.30
CA ASN A 33 13.34 -7.64 6.55
C ASN A 33 13.47 -9.17 6.66
N GLU A 34 12.48 -9.83 7.29
CA GLU A 34 12.43 -11.29 7.40
C GLU A 34 12.24 -11.98 6.04
N ILE A 35 11.49 -11.35 5.13
CA ILE A 35 11.28 -11.82 3.75
C ILE A 35 12.57 -11.73 2.94
N ASN A 36 13.32 -10.63 3.05
CA ASN A 36 14.60 -10.44 2.34
C ASN A 36 15.67 -11.43 2.81
N ILE A 37 15.69 -11.78 4.09
CA ILE A 37 16.63 -12.78 4.62
C ILE A 37 16.30 -14.17 4.08
N ARG A 38 15.01 -14.50 3.89
CA ARG A 38 14.57 -15.79 3.33
C ARG A 38 14.70 -15.89 1.81
N SER A 39 14.62 -14.79 1.06
CA SER A 39 14.81 -14.82 -0.40
C SER A 39 16.28 -14.98 -0.83
N ASN A 40 17.23 -14.70 0.07
CA ASN A 40 18.67 -14.88 -0.20
C ASN A 40 19.16 -16.32 -0.05
N SER A 41 18.33 -17.27 0.43
CA SER A 41 18.63 -18.69 0.32
C SER A 41 18.22 -19.22 -1.07
N LYS A 42 19.14 -19.12 -2.03
CA LYS A 42 19.07 -19.61 -3.43
C LYS A 42 17.82 -19.18 -4.24
N PRO A 43 17.96 -18.28 -5.23
CA PRO A 43 16.83 -17.79 -5.99
C PRO A 43 16.27 -18.87 -6.92
N LEU A 44 15.00 -19.21 -6.75
CA LEU A 44 14.19 -19.75 -7.85
C LEU A 44 13.63 -18.56 -8.62
N LEU A 45 14.17 -18.36 -9.82
CA LEU A 45 13.66 -17.48 -10.87
C LEU A 45 12.16 -17.72 -11.08
N LEU A 46 11.31 -16.83 -10.58
CA LEU A 46 9.90 -16.80 -10.95
C LEU A 46 9.43 -15.36 -11.12
N CYS A 47 9.07 -15.05 -12.38
CA CYS A 47 8.54 -13.77 -12.86
C CYS A 47 7.40 -13.24 -11.99
N SER A 48 7.63 -12.11 -11.32
CA SER A 48 6.63 -11.38 -10.53
C SER A 48 6.17 -10.12 -11.27
N SER A 49 5.24 -10.27 -12.20
CA SER A 49 4.44 -9.16 -12.75
C SER A 49 3.04 -9.05 -12.12
N ARG A 50 2.62 -10.04 -11.31
CA ARG A 50 1.28 -10.07 -10.69
C ARG A 50 1.17 -9.28 -9.37
N PHE A 51 2.27 -9.12 -8.64
CA PHE A 51 2.23 -8.49 -7.32
C PHE A 51 1.93 -6.98 -7.38
N THR A 52 2.47 -6.29 -8.39
CA THR A 52 2.20 -4.86 -8.63
C THR A 52 0.74 -4.59 -8.99
N LYS A 53 0.05 -5.57 -9.59
CA LYS A 53 -1.37 -5.46 -9.93
C LYS A 53 -2.25 -5.45 -8.66
N SER A 54 -1.98 -6.33 -7.70
CA SER A 54 -2.75 -6.40 -6.44
C SER A 54 -2.59 -5.17 -5.56
N ILE A 55 -1.41 -4.56 -5.51
CA ILE A 55 -1.17 -3.32 -4.75
C ILE A 55 -1.91 -2.15 -5.40
N ARG A 56 -1.83 -2.04 -6.73
CA ARG A 56 -2.55 -1.00 -7.47
C ARG A 56 -4.06 -1.14 -7.29
N ASP A 57 -4.58 -2.36 -7.35
CA ASP A 57 -6.01 -2.60 -7.20
C ASP A 57 -6.47 -2.27 -5.77
N GLY A 58 -5.65 -2.57 -4.74
CA GLY A 58 -5.91 -2.13 -3.36
C GLY A 58 -5.92 -0.60 -3.20
N ILE A 59 -4.99 0.12 -3.82
CA ILE A 59 -4.97 1.60 -3.79
C ILE A 59 -6.21 2.18 -4.47
N VAL A 60 -6.66 1.59 -5.58
CA VAL A 60 -7.87 2.02 -6.30
C VAL A 60 -9.14 1.75 -5.47
N THR A 61 -9.22 0.61 -4.77
CA THR A 61 -10.40 0.27 -3.96
C THR A 61 -10.48 1.06 -2.65
N TYR A 62 -9.35 1.29 -1.96
CA TYR A 62 -9.36 1.90 -0.62
C TYR A 62 -8.94 3.38 -0.60
N GLY A 63 -8.33 3.89 -1.67
CA GLY A 63 -7.93 5.30 -1.80
C GLY A 63 -9.08 6.29 -1.58
N PRO A 64 -10.28 6.07 -2.14
CA PRO A 64 -11.43 6.96 -1.91
C PRO A 64 -11.86 7.04 -0.44
N ALA A 65 -11.81 5.94 0.30
CA ALA A 65 -12.17 5.91 1.73
C ALA A 65 -11.17 6.70 2.58
N ILE A 66 -9.88 6.62 2.27
CA ILE A 66 -8.82 7.37 2.95
C ILE A 66 -8.93 8.87 2.66
N ILE A 67 -9.21 9.25 1.40
CA ILE A 67 -9.42 10.66 1.00
C ILE A 67 -10.68 11.24 1.69
N ALA A 68 -11.77 10.48 1.75
CA ALA A 68 -12.99 10.91 2.44
C ALA A 68 -12.72 11.16 3.94
N TYR A 69 -11.98 10.26 4.59
CA TYR A 69 -11.60 10.39 6.00
C TYR A 69 -10.70 11.62 6.25
N GLN A 70 -9.73 11.87 5.37
CA GLN A 70 -8.87 13.05 5.45
C GLN A 70 -9.67 14.35 5.31
N SER A 71 -10.63 14.43 4.39
CA SER A 71 -11.46 15.63 4.22
C SER A 71 -12.32 15.94 5.45
N LEU A 72 -12.72 14.90 6.20
CA LEU A 72 -13.49 15.02 7.43
C LEU A 72 -12.63 15.61 8.57
N ILE A 73 -11.36 15.19 8.65
CA ILE A 73 -10.37 15.75 9.59
C ILE A 73 -10.08 17.23 9.28
N ASP A 74 -9.91 17.58 8.00
CA ASP A 74 -9.61 18.95 7.56
C ASP A 74 -10.80 19.91 7.81
N ARG A 75 -12.04 19.42 7.63
CA ARG A 75 -13.26 20.19 7.93
C ARG A 75 -13.45 20.45 9.42
N TRP A 76 -13.01 19.52 10.27
CA TRP A 76 -13.05 19.69 11.72
C TRP A 76 -11.97 20.65 12.24
N SER A 77 -10.77 20.62 11.67
CA SER A 77 -9.69 21.54 12.09
C SER A 77 -9.93 23.01 11.72
N SER A 78 -10.74 23.27 10.68
CA SER A 78 -11.00 24.62 10.17
C SER A 78 -12.11 25.39 10.89
N THR A 79 -12.86 24.74 11.79
CA THR A 79 -13.97 25.39 12.52
C THR A 79 -13.55 26.09 13.83
N GLU A 80 -12.30 25.94 14.29
CA GLU A 80 -11.87 26.47 15.60
C GLU A 80 -11.14 27.83 15.58
N THR A 81 -10.82 28.41 14.42
CA THR A 81 -9.99 29.64 14.37
C THR A 81 -10.82 30.92 14.19
N LYS A 82 -11.57 31.32 15.23
CA LYS A 82 -12.00 32.71 15.44
C LYS A 82 -11.57 33.18 16.83
N SER A 83 -10.26 33.38 17.02
CA SER A 83 -9.74 34.07 18.19
C SER A 83 -9.64 35.58 17.90
N ASN A 84 -10.36 36.34 18.71
CA ASN A 84 -10.41 37.80 18.70
C ASN A 84 -9.21 38.34 19.51
N PRO A 85 -8.28 39.12 18.94
CA PRO A 85 -7.11 39.58 19.67
C PRO A 85 -7.41 40.92 20.34
N ASN A 86 -7.55 40.91 21.67
CA ASN A 86 -7.47 42.13 22.48
C ASN A 86 -6.94 41.76 23.86
N THR A 87 -5.64 41.96 24.12
CA THR A 87 -5.17 42.18 25.49
C THR A 87 -3.88 43.00 25.52
N THR A 88 -4.00 44.12 26.22
CA THR A 88 -3.06 45.21 26.46
C THR A 88 -1.93 44.79 27.41
N SER A 89 -0.68 45.17 27.10
CA SER A 89 0.47 45.01 28.01
C SER A 89 0.52 46.14 29.05
N LYS A 90 0.90 45.80 30.28
CA LYS A 90 1.28 46.75 31.34
C LYS A 90 2.70 46.46 31.80
N GLU A 91 3.43 47.56 31.96
CA GLU A 91 4.77 47.73 32.54
C GLU A 91 4.95 47.08 33.92
N ASN A 92 6.19 46.75 34.25
CA ASN A 92 6.70 46.89 35.62
C ASN A 92 8.18 47.26 35.63
N GLU A 93 8.48 48.28 36.43
CA GLU A 93 9.74 48.98 36.64
C GLU A 93 10.79 48.15 37.40
N SER A 94 12.05 48.48 37.11
CA SER A 94 13.28 47.99 37.73
C SER A 94 13.81 48.93 38.82
N GLN A 95 14.38 48.36 39.89
CA GLN A 95 15.21 49.07 40.89
C GLN A 95 16.70 48.70 40.76
N PRO A 96 17.65 49.63 41.05
CA PRO A 96 19.09 49.35 41.01
C PRO A 96 19.66 49.05 42.40
N ILE A 97 20.59 48.09 42.47
CA ILE A 97 21.47 47.89 43.63
C ILE A 97 22.92 47.89 43.12
N GLU A 98 23.67 48.92 43.50
CA GLU A 98 25.11 49.01 43.32
C GLU A 98 25.83 48.21 44.42
N THR A 99 26.74 47.32 44.03
CA THR A 99 27.95 47.03 44.81
C THR A 99 29.07 46.50 43.91
N SER A 100 30.21 47.21 43.96
CA SER A 100 31.60 46.75 43.79
C SER A 100 31.84 45.46 42.99
N LYS A 101 32.20 45.60 41.70
CA LYS A 101 32.66 44.50 40.83
C LYS A 101 33.80 44.98 39.92
N GLU A 102 35.02 45.02 40.43
CA GLU A 102 36.20 45.31 39.57
C GLU A 102 37.15 44.11 39.41
N ASN A 103 37.06 43.10 40.29
CA ASN A 103 37.92 41.90 40.22
C ASN A 103 37.27 40.66 39.57
N ASP A 104 35.97 40.69 39.26
CA ASP A 104 35.24 39.52 38.71
C ASP A 104 35.27 39.46 37.16
N HIS A 105 35.57 40.58 36.50
CA HIS A 105 35.62 40.66 35.04
C HIS A 105 36.72 39.78 34.42
N GLY A 106 37.87 39.63 35.08
CA GLY A 106 38.98 38.81 34.59
C GLY A 106 38.63 37.31 34.54
N LEU A 107 37.86 36.82 35.52
CA LEU A 107 37.43 35.43 35.59
C LEU A 107 36.39 35.12 34.50
N VAL A 108 35.44 36.04 34.30
CA VAL A 108 34.43 35.93 33.24
C VAL A 108 35.08 35.88 31.85
N ILE A 109 36.07 36.73 31.58
CA ILE A 109 36.79 36.74 30.29
C ILE A 109 37.56 35.43 30.07
N LYS A 110 38.20 34.88 31.12
CA LYS A 110 38.93 33.61 31.03
C LYS A 110 37.99 32.44 30.73
N ASN A 111 36.84 32.38 31.41
CA ASN A 111 35.82 31.35 31.19
C ASN A 111 35.24 31.45 29.77
N LEU A 112 34.92 32.67 29.31
CA LEU A 112 34.42 32.89 27.95
C LEU A 112 35.43 32.42 26.89
N LYS A 113 36.72 32.71 27.09
CA LYS A 113 37.78 32.27 26.18
C LYS A 113 37.90 30.74 26.12
N ALA A 114 37.74 30.06 27.25
CA ALA A 114 37.73 28.60 27.30
C ALA A 114 36.51 28.02 26.56
N THR A 115 35.31 28.59 26.76
CA THR A 115 34.10 28.17 26.05
C THR A 115 34.23 28.36 24.54
N ILE A 116 34.78 29.50 24.09
CA ILE A 116 35.02 29.75 22.65
C ILE A 116 36.01 28.72 22.08
N GLN A 117 37.03 28.33 22.84
CA GLN A 117 37.99 27.32 22.40
C GLN A 117 37.34 25.93 22.27
N ILE A 118 36.51 25.52 23.24
CA ILE A 118 35.75 24.26 23.19
C ILE A 118 34.81 24.24 21.98
N GLN A 119 34.03 25.30 21.78
CA GLN A 119 33.12 25.40 20.63
C GLN A 119 33.86 25.35 19.29
N LYS A 120 35.06 25.95 19.20
CA LYS A 120 35.90 25.87 18.00
C LYS A 120 36.36 24.44 17.72
N GLU A 121 36.67 23.67 18.74
CA GLU A 121 37.05 22.26 18.60
C GLU A 121 35.86 21.40 18.16
N GLU A 122 34.68 21.58 18.76
CA GLU A 122 33.44 20.91 18.35
C GLU A 122 33.07 21.21 16.89
N ILE A 123 33.18 22.46 16.46
CA ILE A 123 32.95 22.85 15.05
C ILE A 123 33.91 22.12 14.11
N ASN A 124 35.18 21.95 14.50
CA ASN A 124 36.16 21.23 13.70
C ASN A 124 35.84 19.72 13.61
N ILE A 125 35.37 19.11 14.70
CA ILE A 125 34.93 17.71 14.72
C ILE A 125 33.72 17.52 13.79
N HIS A 126 32.71 18.38 13.90
CA HIS A 126 31.54 18.30 13.02
C HIS A 126 31.88 18.53 11.55
N LYS A 127 32.81 19.45 11.25
CA LYS A 127 33.30 19.68 9.88
C LYS A 127 34.02 18.44 9.32
N ALA A 128 34.76 17.70 10.14
CA ALA A 128 35.38 16.45 9.74
C ALA A 128 34.35 15.34 9.49
N GLN A 129 33.30 15.25 10.31
CA GLN A 129 32.19 14.30 10.12
C GLN A 129 31.41 14.58 8.83
N ILE A 130 31.12 15.85 8.53
CA ILE A 130 30.44 16.25 7.29
C ILE A 130 31.26 15.81 6.07
N ARG A 131 32.58 16.07 6.05
CA ARG A 131 33.45 15.61 4.97
C ARG A 131 33.45 14.09 4.81
N LYS A 132 33.44 13.33 5.91
CA LYS A 132 33.36 11.86 5.87
C LYS A 132 32.04 11.39 5.25
N LEU A 133 30.93 12.05 5.57
CA LEU A 133 29.62 11.74 4.98
C LEU A 133 29.55 12.10 3.49
N GLU A 134 30.13 13.23 3.08
CA GLU A 134 30.21 13.64 1.68
C GLU A 134 31.00 12.63 0.84
N ILE A 135 32.14 12.15 1.36
CA ILE A 135 32.93 11.09 0.72
C ILE A 135 32.12 9.80 0.61
N GLY A 136 31.44 9.39 1.69
CA GLY A 136 30.59 8.19 1.68
C GLY A 136 29.44 8.28 0.66
N LYS A 137 28.82 9.46 0.55
CA LYS A 137 27.77 9.73 -0.46
C LYS A 137 28.31 9.59 -1.88
N ALA A 138 29.51 10.12 -2.16
CA ALA A 138 30.14 9.99 -3.47
C ALA A 138 30.44 8.52 -3.80
N THR A 139 30.98 7.74 -2.86
CA THR A 139 31.25 6.31 -3.06
C THR A 139 29.98 5.52 -3.37
N ILE A 140 28.90 5.73 -2.61
CA ILE A 140 27.62 5.05 -2.84
C ILE A 140 27.04 5.41 -4.23
N GLN A 141 27.18 6.67 -4.64
CA GLN A 141 26.72 7.11 -5.95
C GLN A 141 27.52 6.46 -7.10
N THR A 142 28.85 6.32 -6.95
CA THR A 142 29.70 5.61 -7.92
C THR A 142 29.35 4.13 -8.01
N GLU A 143 29.17 3.43 -6.88
CA GLU A 143 28.76 2.02 -6.85
C GLU A 143 27.38 1.79 -7.47
N ALA A 144 26.43 2.70 -7.22
CA ALA A 144 25.11 2.65 -7.83
C ALA A 144 25.20 2.78 -9.36
N HIS A 145 25.97 3.75 -9.87
CA HIS A 145 26.16 3.93 -11.31
C HIS A 145 26.80 2.70 -11.96
N GLU A 146 27.85 2.13 -11.36
CA GLU A 146 28.48 0.90 -11.89
C GLU A 146 27.50 -0.28 -11.95
N LYS A 147 26.65 -0.44 -10.93
CA LYS A 147 25.60 -1.47 -10.91
C LYS A 147 24.56 -1.27 -12.00
N TYR A 148 24.16 -0.02 -12.27
CA TYR A 148 23.23 0.31 -13.35
C TYR A 148 23.84 0.04 -14.73
N ASP A 149 25.10 0.39 -14.96
CA ASP A 149 25.79 0.14 -16.24
C ASP A 149 25.93 -1.37 -16.51
N LYS A 150 26.19 -2.17 -15.47
CA LYS A 150 26.20 -3.64 -15.57
C LYS A 150 24.82 -4.21 -15.89
N LEU A 151 23.75 -3.64 -15.34
CA LEU A 151 22.38 -4.02 -15.67
C LEU A 151 22.01 -3.67 -17.12
N ILE A 152 22.38 -2.47 -17.58
CA ILE A 152 22.13 -2.00 -18.95
C ILE A 152 22.86 -2.88 -19.96
N SER A 153 24.14 -3.18 -19.74
CA SER A 153 24.91 -4.07 -20.61
C SER A 153 24.36 -5.50 -20.64
N THR A 154 23.90 -6.02 -19.50
CA THR A 154 23.22 -7.33 -19.43
C THR A 154 21.89 -7.31 -20.21
N ALA A 155 21.10 -6.24 -20.07
CA ALA A 155 19.84 -6.09 -20.80
C ALA A 155 20.07 -5.97 -22.31
N GLN A 156 21.06 -5.19 -22.75
CA GLN A 156 21.43 -5.06 -24.16
C GLN A 156 21.89 -6.39 -24.77
N ASN A 157 22.72 -7.16 -24.05
CA ASN A 157 23.12 -8.50 -24.48
C ASN A 157 21.91 -9.44 -24.63
N ASN A 158 20.95 -9.36 -23.71
CA ASN A 158 19.72 -10.15 -23.78
C ASN A 158 18.82 -9.72 -24.95
N VAL A 159 18.68 -8.42 -25.22
CA VAL A 159 17.93 -7.91 -26.39
C VAL A 159 18.56 -8.40 -27.69
N ASN A 160 19.88 -8.27 -27.84
CA ASN A 160 20.61 -8.75 -29.01
C ASN A 160 20.47 -10.29 -29.19
N SER A 161 20.45 -11.04 -28.08
CA SER A 161 20.21 -12.48 -28.12
C SER A 161 18.76 -12.83 -28.51
N LYS A 162 17.78 -12.05 -28.07
CA LYS A 162 16.36 -12.24 -28.35
C LYS A 162 16.05 -11.89 -29.81
N GLU A 163 16.65 -10.84 -30.35
CA GLU A 163 16.52 -10.45 -31.76
C GLU A 163 16.98 -11.59 -32.69
N LYS A 164 18.08 -12.25 -32.34
CA LYS A 164 18.59 -13.45 -33.03
C LYS A 164 17.61 -14.64 -32.97
N VAL A 165 16.86 -14.78 -31.88
CA VAL A 165 15.82 -15.82 -31.72
C VAL A 165 14.55 -15.49 -32.50
N THR A 166 14.12 -14.23 -32.56
CA THR A 166 12.97 -13.80 -33.37
C THR A 166 13.20 -14.00 -34.87
N ILE A 167 14.41 -13.71 -35.37
CA ILE A 167 14.77 -13.97 -36.78
C ILE A 167 14.70 -15.48 -37.10
N SER A 168 15.06 -16.34 -36.13
CA SER A 168 14.98 -17.79 -36.29
C SER A 168 13.53 -18.31 -36.28
N LEU A 169 12.64 -17.68 -35.50
CA LEU A 169 11.21 -18.02 -35.43
C LEU A 169 10.42 -17.54 -36.66
N GLU A 170 10.72 -16.36 -37.21
CA GLU A 170 10.08 -15.89 -38.45
C GLU A 170 10.41 -16.80 -39.64
N LYS A 171 11.66 -17.27 -39.73
CA LYS A 171 12.06 -18.24 -40.75
C LYS A 171 11.32 -19.58 -40.63
N LEU A 172 11.00 -19.98 -39.40
CA LEU A 172 10.25 -21.20 -39.08
C LEU A 172 8.75 -21.03 -39.36
N ARG A 173 8.20 -19.83 -39.11
CA ARG A 173 6.81 -19.51 -39.45
C ARG A 173 6.61 -19.46 -40.96
N TYR A 174 7.53 -18.84 -41.70
CA TYR A 174 7.47 -18.77 -43.16
C TYR A 174 7.54 -20.18 -43.79
N SER A 175 8.40 -21.06 -43.29
CA SER A 175 8.47 -22.44 -43.80
C SER A 175 7.23 -23.28 -43.46
N LEU A 176 6.58 -23.01 -42.32
CA LEU A 176 5.32 -23.64 -41.94
C LEU A 176 4.16 -23.17 -42.83
N GLU A 177 4.04 -21.86 -43.07
CA GLU A 177 3.01 -21.27 -43.93
C GLU A 177 3.12 -21.79 -45.38
N LEU A 178 4.33 -21.97 -45.89
CA LEU A 178 4.58 -22.55 -47.21
C LEU A 178 4.09 -24.01 -47.32
N LYS A 179 4.35 -24.82 -46.29
CA LYS A 179 3.86 -26.21 -46.22
C LYS A 179 2.33 -26.30 -46.11
N ILE A 180 1.71 -25.42 -45.34
CA ILE A 180 0.24 -25.36 -45.23
C ILE A 180 -0.37 -24.99 -46.58
N LEU A 181 0.25 -24.10 -47.35
CA LEU A 181 -0.20 -23.73 -48.68
C LEU A 181 -0.08 -24.87 -49.69
N GLU A 182 0.99 -25.68 -49.62
CA GLU A 182 1.15 -26.89 -50.43
C GLU A 182 0.07 -27.93 -50.10
N LEU A 183 -0.18 -28.20 -48.82
CA LEU A 183 -1.23 -29.13 -48.39
C LEU A 183 -2.64 -28.66 -48.77
N ALA A 184 -2.91 -27.35 -48.67
CA ALA A 184 -4.19 -26.78 -49.10
C ALA A 184 -4.40 -26.88 -50.63
N LYS A 185 -3.32 -26.85 -51.43
CA LYS A 185 -3.41 -27.10 -52.87
C LYS A 185 -3.74 -28.56 -53.17
N GLU A 186 -3.17 -29.51 -52.45
CA GLU A 186 -3.51 -30.93 -52.57
C GLU A 186 -4.95 -31.22 -52.13
N GLU A 187 -5.40 -30.65 -51.01
CA GLU A 187 -6.76 -30.85 -50.50
C GLU A 187 -7.83 -30.26 -51.44
N ASN A 188 -7.55 -29.10 -52.06
CA ASN A 188 -8.45 -28.52 -53.06
C ASN A 188 -8.46 -29.31 -54.36
N LEU A 189 -7.36 -29.98 -54.73
CA LEU A 189 -7.34 -30.90 -55.88
C LEU A 189 -8.25 -32.12 -55.64
N ILE A 190 -8.22 -32.65 -54.41
CA ILE A 190 -9.05 -33.79 -53.98
C ILE A 190 -10.53 -33.39 -53.83
N LYS A 191 -10.81 -32.16 -53.36
CA LYS A 191 -12.19 -31.65 -53.26
C LYS A 191 -12.78 -31.29 -54.62
N LEU A 192 -11.97 -30.88 -55.61
CA LEU A 192 -12.48 -30.62 -56.97
C LEU A 192 -12.97 -31.92 -57.66
N GLU A 193 -12.36 -33.06 -57.35
CA GLU A 193 -12.84 -34.38 -57.82
C GLU A 193 -14.11 -34.86 -57.08
N ALA A 194 -14.38 -34.36 -55.88
CA ALA A 194 -15.57 -34.74 -55.09
C ALA A 194 -16.78 -33.78 -55.27
N LEU A 195 -16.58 -32.58 -55.83
CA LEU A 195 -17.59 -31.52 -55.89
C LEU A 195 -18.30 -31.40 -57.25
N GLU A 196 -18.25 -32.41 -58.11
CA GLU A 196 -19.22 -32.57 -59.22
C GLU A 196 -20.54 -33.24 -58.76
N ALA A 197 -20.69 -33.56 -57.47
CA ALA A 197 -21.85 -34.30 -56.98
C ALA A 197 -22.39 -33.79 -55.63
N SER A 198 -22.75 -32.50 -55.48
CA SER A 198 -23.70 -32.06 -54.42
C SER A 198 -23.96 -30.55 -54.44
N ASN A 199 -25.11 -30.14 -54.98
CA ASN A 199 -25.65 -28.79 -54.90
C ASN A 199 -26.34 -28.51 -53.54
N THR A 200 -25.62 -28.09 -52.50
CA THR A 200 -26.23 -27.53 -51.26
C THR A 200 -25.34 -26.57 -50.40
N PRO A 201 -24.48 -25.65 -50.91
CA PRO A 201 -23.67 -24.78 -50.02
C PRO A 201 -24.35 -23.47 -49.60
N LYS A 202 -25.49 -23.08 -50.21
CA LYS A 202 -26.01 -21.70 -50.09
C LYS A 202 -26.83 -21.41 -48.82
N GLU A 203 -27.38 -22.43 -48.17
CA GLU A 203 -28.23 -22.23 -46.98
C GLU A 203 -27.44 -22.03 -45.68
N CYS A 204 -26.25 -22.63 -45.56
CA CYS A 204 -25.41 -22.50 -44.37
C CYS A 204 -24.74 -21.11 -44.27
N GLU A 205 -24.32 -20.54 -45.41
CA GLU A 205 -23.72 -19.21 -45.45
C GLU A 205 -24.73 -18.10 -45.10
N GLN A 206 -26.01 -18.31 -45.42
CA GLN A 206 -27.07 -17.36 -45.12
C GLN A 206 -27.49 -17.40 -43.65
N ALA A 207 -27.48 -18.58 -43.01
CA ALA A 207 -27.70 -18.71 -41.57
C ALA A 207 -26.60 -18.04 -40.74
N MET A 208 -25.33 -18.15 -41.19
CA MET A 208 -24.20 -17.51 -40.52
C MET A 208 -24.26 -15.97 -40.61
N LYS A 209 -24.67 -15.41 -41.74
CA LYS A 209 -24.83 -13.94 -41.89
C LYS A 209 -25.96 -13.37 -41.02
N ASN A 210 -27.03 -14.11 -40.81
CA ASN A 210 -28.12 -13.66 -39.92
C ASN A 210 -27.69 -13.62 -38.45
N TYR A 211 -26.87 -14.59 -38.01
CA TYR A 211 -26.35 -14.62 -36.63
C TYR A 211 -25.41 -13.45 -36.30
N PHE A 212 -24.67 -12.92 -37.29
CA PHE A 212 -23.79 -11.76 -37.09
C PHE A 212 -24.50 -10.40 -37.23
N ASN A 213 -25.69 -10.37 -37.84
CA ASN A 213 -26.43 -9.12 -38.08
C ASN A 213 -27.57 -8.90 -37.08
N GLU A 214 -28.06 -9.93 -36.40
CA GLU A 214 -29.05 -9.77 -35.33
C GLU A 214 -28.38 -9.40 -34.00
N THR A 215 -28.65 -8.16 -33.59
CA THR A 215 -28.43 -7.59 -32.26
C THR A 215 -26.96 -7.33 -31.90
N LYS A 216 -26.51 -6.10 -32.24
CA LYS A 216 -25.67 -5.33 -31.31
C LYS A 216 -26.27 -5.54 -29.92
N PRO A 217 -25.55 -6.16 -28.95
CA PRO A 217 -26.08 -6.31 -27.61
C PRO A 217 -26.47 -4.92 -27.15
N SER A 218 -27.78 -4.72 -26.95
CA SER A 218 -28.32 -3.52 -26.32
C SER A 218 -27.41 -3.26 -25.15
N GLU A 219 -26.66 -2.14 -25.19
CA GLU A 219 -25.69 -1.75 -24.17
C GLU A 219 -26.37 -2.02 -22.84
N SER A 220 -25.94 -3.10 -22.19
CA SER A 220 -26.57 -3.55 -20.96
C SER A 220 -26.52 -2.33 -20.08
N SER A 221 -27.68 -1.87 -19.61
CA SER A 221 -27.78 -0.78 -18.66
C SER A 221 -27.06 -1.24 -17.40
N VAL A 222 -25.73 -1.13 -17.42
CA VAL A 222 -24.87 -1.23 -16.27
C VAL A 222 -25.44 -0.16 -15.37
N ILE A 223 -26.06 -0.61 -14.29
CA ILE A 223 -26.68 0.26 -13.31
C ILE A 223 -25.55 1.17 -12.83
N ASP A 224 -25.51 2.38 -13.39
CA ASP A 224 -24.51 3.37 -13.07
C ASP A 224 -24.96 3.99 -11.74
N PHE A 225 -24.69 3.25 -10.67
CA PHE A 225 -25.04 3.65 -9.33
C PHE A 225 -24.07 4.78 -8.95
N ASP A 226 -24.57 6.00 -8.99
CA ASP A 226 -23.83 7.17 -8.51
C ASP A 226 -23.70 7.11 -6.98
N LEU A 227 -22.67 6.38 -6.55
CA LEU A 227 -22.32 6.20 -5.14
C LEU A 227 -22.07 7.54 -4.46
N GLN A 228 -21.56 8.54 -5.17
CA GLN A 228 -21.26 9.85 -4.60
C GLN A 228 -22.55 10.62 -4.30
N SER A 229 -23.52 10.58 -5.20
CA SER A 229 -24.85 11.15 -4.96
C SER A 229 -25.55 10.48 -3.77
N PHE A 230 -25.47 9.16 -3.66
CA PHE A 230 -26.01 8.42 -2.51
C PHE A 230 -25.30 8.77 -1.19
N LEU A 231 -23.97 8.88 -1.19
CA LEU A 231 -23.22 9.24 0.01
C LEU A 231 -23.50 10.68 0.48
N ASN A 232 -23.74 11.59 -0.46
CA ASN A 232 -24.06 12.99 -0.15
C ASN A 232 -25.50 13.19 0.32
N SER A 233 -26.42 12.26 0.05
CA SER A 233 -27.81 12.35 0.48
C SER A 233 -28.03 11.82 1.91
N LEU A 234 -27.08 11.07 2.46
CA LEU A 234 -27.13 10.53 3.82
C LEU A 234 -26.85 11.63 4.86
N SER A 235 -27.62 11.63 5.94
CA SER A 235 -27.32 12.43 7.13
C SER A 235 -26.00 11.98 7.78
N THR A 236 -25.42 12.81 8.64
CA THR A 236 -24.14 12.48 9.32
C THR A 236 -24.23 11.21 10.17
N GLU A 237 -25.40 10.97 10.79
CA GLU A 237 -25.66 9.79 11.63
C GLU A 237 -25.81 8.53 10.76
N GLU A 238 -26.55 8.61 9.66
CA GLU A 238 -26.71 7.50 8.72
C GLU A 238 -25.39 7.18 8.02
N LEU A 239 -24.61 8.19 7.66
CA LEU A 239 -23.28 8.01 7.08
C LEU A 239 -22.34 7.28 8.06
N LEU A 240 -22.40 7.63 9.34
CA LEU A 240 -21.61 6.95 10.38
C LEU A 240 -22.05 5.49 10.57
N ALA A 241 -23.36 5.24 10.59
CA ALA A 241 -23.91 3.89 10.66
C ALA A 241 -23.51 3.06 9.43
N PHE A 242 -23.59 3.65 8.23
CA PHE A 242 -23.20 3.02 6.97
C PHE A 242 -21.70 2.69 6.95
N ALA A 243 -20.83 3.62 7.35
CA ALA A 243 -19.40 3.39 7.47
C ALA A 243 -19.08 2.28 8.48
N GLY A 244 -19.80 2.25 9.61
CA GLY A 244 -19.68 1.19 10.62
C GLY A 244 -20.07 -0.19 10.08
N ILE A 245 -21.16 -0.27 9.30
CA ILE A 245 -21.59 -1.52 8.64
C ILE A 245 -20.51 -2.00 7.66
N LEU A 246 -19.95 -1.10 6.84
CA LEU A 246 -18.88 -1.45 5.91
C LEU A 246 -17.63 -1.95 6.63
N LEU A 247 -17.17 -1.26 7.67
CA LEU A 247 -16.01 -1.69 8.47
C LEU A 247 -16.26 -3.04 9.16
N ASN A 248 -17.46 -3.25 9.72
CA ASN A 248 -17.83 -4.54 10.31
C ASN A 248 -17.86 -5.66 9.27
N SER A 249 -18.36 -5.39 8.05
CA SER A 249 -18.36 -6.38 6.97
C SER A 249 -16.95 -6.76 6.52
N LEU A 250 -16.02 -5.78 6.53
CA LEU A 250 -14.60 -6.00 6.25
C LEU A 250 -13.97 -6.90 7.32
N VAL A 251 -14.19 -6.60 8.60
CA VAL A 251 -13.72 -7.41 9.73
C VAL A 251 -14.27 -8.83 9.64
N LEU A 252 -15.57 -8.98 9.34
CA LEU A 252 -16.22 -10.28 9.19
C LEU A 252 -15.59 -11.09 8.04
N SER A 253 -15.37 -10.46 6.89
CA SER A 253 -14.72 -11.08 5.72
C SER A 253 -13.32 -11.61 6.06
N HIS A 254 -12.49 -10.81 6.73
CA HIS A 254 -11.17 -11.26 7.19
C HIS A 254 -11.24 -12.35 8.25
N THR A 255 -12.23 -12.31 9.13
CA THR A 255 -12.45 -13.36 10.14
C THR A 255 -12.78 -14.70 9.48
N ILE A 256 -13.68 -14.71 8.48
CA ILE A 256 -14.00 -15.91 7.69
C ILE A 256 -12.75 -16.43 6.97
N SER A 257 -11.94 -15.54 6.40
CA SER A 257 -10.68 -15.90 5.74
C SER A 257 -9.69 -16.59 6.69
N ILE A 258 -9.57 -16.09 7.92
CA ILE A 258 -8.75 -16.70 8.98
C ILE A 258 -9.29 -18.09 9.34
N ILE A 259 -10.60 -18.22 9.55
CA ILE A 259 -11.24 -19.51 9.87
C ILE A 259 -10.99 -20.54 8.77
N LEU A 260 -11.21 -20.17 7.50
CA LEU A 260 -10.98 -21.05 6.35
C LEU A 260 -9.52 -21.45 6.22
N THR A 261 -8.59 -20.56 6.58
CA THR A 261 -7.16 -20.85 6.57
C THR A 261 -6.79 -21.87 7.64
N LEU A 262 -7.22 -21.65 8.89
CA LEU A 262 -6.97 -22.57 10.01
C LEU A 262 -7.62 -23.94 9.77
N TYR A 263 -8.85 -23.96 9.25
CA TYR A 263 -9.56 -25.20 8.94
C TYR A 263 -8.93 -25.95 7.77
N GLY A 264 -8.41 -25.23 6.78
CA GLY A 264 -7.67 -25.82 5.66
C GLY A 264 -6.43 -26.59 6.11
N ASP A 265 -5.63 -26.01 7.00
CA ASP A 265 -4.44 -26.67 7.57
C ASP A 265 -4.83 -27.87 8.45
N TYR A 266 -5.89 -27.74 9.25
CA TYR A 266 -6.42 -28.85 10.03
C TYR A 266 -6.83 -30.05 9.16
N LEU A 267 -7.52 -29.80 8.05
CA LEU A 267 -7.90 -30.86 7.10
C LEU A 267 -6.68 -31.54 6.46
N ILE A 268 -5.66 -30.77 6.08
CA ILE A 268 -4.43 -31.30 5.48
C ILE A 268 -3.73 -32.26 6.44
N ASN A 269 -3.60 -31.85 7.71
CA ASN A 269 -2.97 -32.66 8.75
C ASN A 269 -3.82 -33.88 9.11
N LYS A 270 -5.15 -33.72 9.24
CA LYS A 270 -6.04 -34.82 9.61
C LYS A 270 -6.05 -35.97 8.60
N PHE A 271 -5.92 -35.66 7.32
CA PHE A 271 -5.96 -36.66 6.25
C PHE A 271 -4.58 -37.11 5.76
N ASN A 272 -3.47 -36.63 6.37
CA ASN A 272 -2.10 -36.87 5.93
C ASN A 272 -1.95 -36.71 4.40
N LEU A 273 -2.51 -35.61 3.85
CA LEU A 273 -2.53 -35.38 2.40
C LEU A 273 -1.13 -35.22 1.80
N GLU A 274 -0.17 -34.78 2.62
CA GLU A 274 1.24 -34.65 2.21
C GLU A 274 1.88 -36.01 1.91
N ASP A 275 1.66 -37.01 2.78
CA ASP A 275 2.19 -38.36 2.59
C ASP A 275 1.48 -39.11 1.46
N ARG A 276 0.16 -38.92 1.37
CA ARG A 276 -0.67 -39.63 0.38
C ARG A 276 -0.48 -39.12 -1.04
N TYR A 277 -0.17 -37.83 -1.22
CA TYR A 277 -0.03 -37.19 -2.52
C TYR A 277 1.25 -36.35 -2.61
N PRO A 278 2.43 -36.97 -2.81
CA PRO A 278 3.72 -36.27 -2.77
C PRO A 278 3.89 -35.23 -3.88
N ARG A 279 3.19 -35.38 -5.02
CA ARG A 279 3.17 -34.35 -6.08
C ARG A 279 2.40 -33.09 -5.65
N LEU A 280 1.36 -33.26 -4.82
CA LEU A 280 0.58 -32.14 -4.27
C LEU A 280 1.27 -31.52 -3.05
N ALA A 281 2.13 -32.26 -2.33
CA ALA A 281 2.84 -31.75 -1.15
C ALA A 281 3.63 -30.45 -1.42
N LYS A 282 4.17 -30.27 -2.64
CA LYS A 282 4.81 -29.01 -3.05
C LYS A 282 3.83 -27.84 -3.15
N LEU A 283 2.64 -28.07 -3.73
CA LEU A 283 1.59 -27.07 -3.83
C LEU A 283 0.97 -26.74 -2.47
N ILE A 284 0.82 -27.74 -1.61
CA ILE A 284 0.35 -27.59 -0.23
C ILE A 284 1.33 -26.70 0.56
N ASN A 285 2.63 -26.98 0.50
CA ASN A 285 3.64 -26.16 1.16
C ASN A 285 3.66 -24.71 0.66
N LEU A 286 3.54 -24.50 -0.65
CA LEU A 286 3.45 -23.15 -1.23
C LEU A 286 2.17 -22.42 -0.79
N ARG A 287 1.03 -23.14 -0.74
CA ARG A 287 -0.22 -22.59 -0.23
C ARG A 287 -0.08 -22.21 1.24
N ARG A 288 0.55 -23.04 2.07
CA ARG A 288 0.75 -22.79 3.50
C ARG A 288 1.60 -21.54 3.76
N THR A 289 2.66 -21.34 2.97
CA THR A 289 3.45 -20.11 3.07
C THR A 289 2.63 -18.88 2.65
N LEU A 290 1.89 -18.93 1.55
CA LEU A 290 0.99 -17.86 1.13
C LEU A 290 -0.08 -17.56 2.18
N GLN A 291 -0.72 -18.59 2.74
CA GLN A 291 -1.74 -18.45 3.78
C GLN A 291 -1.20 -17.81 5.05
N ALA A 292 0.02 -18.14 5.47
CA ALA A 292 0.68 -17.47 6.59
C ALA A 292 0.83 -15.96 6.34
N TYR A 293 1.18 -15.54 5.11
CA TYR A 293 1.20 -14.12 4.74
C TYR A 293 -0.20 -13.50 4.73
N TYR A 294 -1.19 -14.17 4.16
CA TYR A 294 -2.58 -13.69 4.16
C TYR A 294 -3.14 -13.52 5.56
N LEU A 295 -2.81 -14.40 6.50
CA LEU A 295 -3.24 -14.31 7.89
C LEU A 295 -2.62 -13.09 8.59
N LYS A 296 -1.32 -12.84 8.38
CA LYS A 296 -0.66 -11.62 8.89
C LYS A 296 -1.29 -10.35 8.33
N ILE A 297 -1.52 -10.30 7.01
CA ILE A 297 -2.16 -9.16 6.34
C ILE A 297 -3.60 -8.97 6.84
N SER A 298 -4.37 -10.05 6.99
CA SER A 298 -5.75 -9.99 7.50
C SER A 298 -5.81 -9.46 8.92
N LEU A 299 -4.89 -9.84 9.79
CA LEU A 299 -4.79 -9.27 11.13
C LEU A 299 -4.52 -7.76 11.09
N ILE A 300 -3.60 -7.31 10.24
CA ILE A 300 -3.31 -5.87 10.07
C ILE A 300 -4.58 -5.12 9.64
N TRP A 301 -5.33 -5.64 8.66
CA TRP A 301 -6.58 -5.03 8.21
C TRP A 301 -7.67 -5.01 9.29
N ILE A 302 -7.78 -6.07 10.09
CA ILE A 302 -8.70 -6.10 11.23
C ILE A 302 -8.33 -4.99 12.23
N PHE A 303 -7.06 -4.86 12.62
CA PHE A 303 -6.63 -3.78 13.52
C PHE A 303 -6.87 -2.40 12.91
N LEU A 304 -6.57 -2.24 11.62
CA LEU A 304 -6.78 -0.98 10.90
C LEU A 304 -8.26 -0.59 10.80
N ALA A 305 -9.18 -1.56 10.76
CA ALA A 305 -10.62 -1.30 10.76
C ALA A 305 -11.17 -1.02 12.18
N VAL A 306 -10.71 -1.78 13.18
CA VAL A 306 -11.24 -1.71 14.56
C VAL A 306 -10.78 -0.45 15.29
N ILE A 307 -9.54 0.01 15.10
CA ILE A 307 -9.00 1.18 15.82
C ILE A 307 -9.79 2.47 15.50
N PRO A 308 -10.01 2.86 14.22
CA PRO A 308 -10.79 4.05 13.89
C PRO A 308 -12.22 3.95 14.41
N GLN A 309 -12.84 2.77 14.31
CA GLN A 309 -14.18 2.54 14.81
C GLN A 309 -14.27 2.73 16.33
N LEU A 310 -13.27 2.26 17.09
CA LEU A 310 -13.19 2.50 18.54
C LEU A 310 -13.06 4.00 18.86
N ILE A 311 -12.24 4.73 18.11
CA ILE A 311 -12.06 6.19 18.31
C ILE A 311 -13.37 6.92 18.08
N VAL A 312 -14.07 6.61 16.98
CA VAL A 312 -15.38 7.18 16.67
C VAL A 312 -16.36 6.89 17.81
N TYR A 313 -16.42 5.66 18.32
CA TYR A 313 -17.30 5.33 19.44
C TYR A 313 -16.95 6.07 20.73
N ILE A 314 -15.66 6.22 21.04
CA ILE A 314 -15.23 7.02 22.21
C ILE A 314 -15.67 8.47 22.05
N MET A 315 -15.49 9.07 20.87
CA MET A 315 -15.90 10.45 20.60
C MET A 315 -17.41 10.66 20.70
N VAL A 316 -18.20 9.70 20.22
CA VAL A 316 -19.67 9.76 20.33
C VAL A 316 -20.14 9.57 21.77
N LEU A 317 -19.43 8.76 22.56
CA LEU A 317 -19.82 8.42 23.94
C LEU A 317 -19.37 9.48 24.95
N GLU A 318 -18.28 10.21 24.69
CA GLU A 318 -17.71 11.24 25.57
C GLU A 318 -18.75 12.24 26.14
N PRO A 319 -19.57 12.94 25.32
CA PRO A 319 -20.52 13.92 25.86
C PRO A 319 -21.57 13.29 26.78
N ARG A 320 -22.01 12.07 26.46
CA ARG A 320 -22.98 11.31 27.28
C ARG A 320 -22.38 10.89 28.61
N LEU A 321 -21.11 10.49 28.62
CA LEU A 321 -20.41 10.14 29.85
C LEU A 321 -20.30 11.34 30.78
N VAL A 322 -20.00 12.54 30.24
CA VAL A 322 -19.94 13.78 31.04
C VAL A 322 -21.30 14.11 31.67
N GLU A 323 -22.40 13.97 30.92
CA GLU A 323 -23.76 14.15 31.46
C GLU A 323 -24.05 13.20 32.62
N ILE A 324 -23.73 11.92 32.47
CA ILE A 324 -23.93 10.90 33.52
C ILE A 324 -23.08 11.23 34.75
N PHE A 325 -21.81 11.58 34.57
CA PHE A 325 -20.93 11.95 35.68
C PHE A 325 -21.45 13.16 36.47
N ASN A 326 -22.00 14.17 35.80
CA ASN A 326 -22.58 15.35 36.45
C ASN A 326 -23.85 15.05 37.24
N ILE A 327 -24.60 13.98 36.90
CA ILE A 327 -25.78 13.57 37.67
C ILE A 327 -25.38 12.90 39.00
N PHE A 328 -24.20 12.27 39.04
CA PHE A 328 -23.72 11.55 40.23
C PHE A 328 -22.89 12.40 41.19
N MET A 329 -22.41 13.58 40.78
CA MET A 329 -21.64 14.50 41.63
C MET A 329 -22.54 15.55 42.29
#